data_AF-A0AAD8NCK1-F1
#
_entry.id   AF-A0AAD8NCK1-F1
#
_cell.length_a   1.000
_cell.length_b   1.000
_cell.length_c   1.000
_cell.angle_alpha   90.00
_cell.angle_beta   90.00
_cell.angle_gamma   90.00
#
_symmetry.space_group_name_H-M   'P 1'
#
loop_
_entity.id
_entity.type
_entity.pdbx_description
1 polymer ?
#
loop_
_entity_poly.entity_id
_entity_poly.type
_entity_poly.pdbx_seq_one_letter_code
_entity_poly.pdbx_strand_id
1 'polypeptide(L)'
;MENDAVSITFKTLVKKSDRKFAKVRDIPSYSRVPNHYFANVFKAYTKLWKYQQQNRLKLIDSGLQRWEIGEIASRIGQLYFMQYMRTSEVRFLLESCIFYEAIFNRGYFDGSNSSKGVNDRAVRFKELRFYARFLQVSLILNRWEMVQVLLDRFKALVDDCIAKFGEANFKEWNIILQEMARFMQVDAAITKMRPLRYCLRFDSYPNSVQYVARFHASKVLKLRDALLMSYHRNEVKFGELTIDTFRMLQCLEREPSEDFYQKQHVESHGNAGLTNQSCSSGLIDISLVADMMDPSLPPNPRKAVLYRPSVTQLVSVMATMCDELPPDSVMLIYIAASGNSGQTSIQQKHKYRSVRTSKVSERNNLIPQNNFTEKESSSHPSECSLWLGPSRAVVSNDLFPGDLIPFTRRPAFFIIDSNNSHAFKAGFTWR
;
A
#
# COMPACT_ATOMS: atom_id res chain seq x y z
N MET A 1 16.73 -43.66 -4.68
CA MET A 1 18.07 -43.03 -4.53
C MET A 1 18.19 -41.73 -5.32
N GLU A 2 18.11 -41.71 -6.65
CA GLU A 2 18.26 -40.45 -7.42
C GLU A 2 17.09 -39.47 -7.22
N ASN A 3 15.84 -39.96 -7.22
CA ASN A 3 14.65 -39.13 -6.95
C ASN A 3 14.66 -38.56 -5.52
N ASP A 4 15.17 -39.31 -4.54
CA ASP A 4 15.31 -38.84 -3.16
C ASP A 4 16.31 -37.70 -3.06
N ALA A 5 17.45 -37.80 -3.76
CA ALA A 5 18.44 -36.73 -3.82
C ALA A 5 17.88 -35.44 -4.46
N VAL A 6 17.06 -35.58 -5.51
CA VAL A 6 16.37 -34.45 -6.17
C VAL A 6 15.41 -33.76 -5.20
N SER A 7 14.61 -34.54 -4.46
CA SER A 7 13.64 -34.04 -3.47
C SER A 7 14.32 -33.37 -2.27
N ILE A 8 15.38 -33.95 -1.72
CA ILE A 8 16.16 -33.38 -0.61
C ILE A 8 16.79 -32.04 -1.03
N THR A 9 17.35 -31.99 -2.24
CA THR A 9 17.95 -30.77 -2.79
C THR A 9 16.89 -29.68 -2.96
N PHE A 10 15.72 -30.02 -3.49
CA PHE A 10 14.60 -29.08 -3.62
C PHE A 10 14.17 -28.51 -2.26
N LYS A 11 13.91 -29.38 -1.26
CA LYS A 11 13.54 -28.96 0.10
C LYS A 11 14.60 -28.06 0.74
N THR A 12 15.87 -28.33 0.48
CA THR A 12 17.00 -27.51 0.95
C THR A 12 17.02 -26.13 0.27
N LEU A 13 16.76 -26.06 -1.03
CA LEU A 13 16.64 -24.80 -1.77
C LEU A 13 15.46 -23.96 -1.28
N VAL A 14 14.32 -24.58 -0.98
CA VAL A 14 13.14 -23.91 -0.38
C VAL A 14 13.52 -23.29 0.97
N LYS A 15 14.02 -24.09 1.92
CA LYS A 15 14.42 -23.60 3.25
C LYS A 15 15.46 -22.48 3.17
N LYS A 16 16.45 -22.60 2.28
CA LYS A 16 17.48 -21.57 2.07
C LYS A 16 16.89 -20.27 1.52
N SER A 17 15.96 -20.36 0.59
CA SER A 17 15.29 -19.20 -0.02
C SER A 17 14.39 -18.51 1.00
N ASP A 18 13.62 -19.27 1.79
CA ASP A 18 12.74 -18.73 2.83
C ASP A 18 13.52 -18.07 3.97
N ARG A 19 14.67 -18.64 4.38
CA ARG A 19 15.55 -17.99 5.37
C ARG A 19 16.07 -16.65 4.87
N LYS A 20 16.37 -16.53 3.57
CA LYS A 20 16.79 -15.27 2.95
C LYS A 20 15.60 -14.30 2.84
N PHE A 21 14.42 -14.80 2.47
CA PHE A 21 13.19 -14.03 2.40
C PHE A 21 12.84 -13.38 3.75
N ALA A 22 12.92 -14.14 4.84
CA ALA A 22 12.61 -13.63 6.18
C ALA A 22 13.46 -12.41 6.56
N LYS A 23 14.73 -12.38 6.14
CA LYS A 23 15.64 -11.25 6.41
C LYS A 23 15.24 -9.95 5.72
N VAL A 24 14.60 -10.03 4.55
CA VAL A 24 14.18 -8.84 3.79
C VAL A 24 12.75 -8.40 4.11
N ARG A 25 11.93 -9.30 4.64
CA ARG A 25 10.53 -9.04 5.00
C ARG A 25 10.41 -7.95 6.07
N ASP A 26 11.29 -7.98 7.08
CA ASP A 26 11.18 -7.14 8.27
C ASP A 26 11.88 -5.77 8.10
N ILE A 27 12.45 -5.51 6.91
CA ILE A 27 13.13 -4.26 6.59
C ILE A 27 12.09 -3.18 6.24
N PRO A 28 12.08 -2.01 6.92
CA PRO A 28 11.14 -0.95 6.60
C PRO A 28 11.23 -0.49 5.14
N SER A 29 10.08 -0.27 4.50
CA SER A 29 9.99 0.09 3.07
C SER A 29 10.55 1.48 2.75
N TYR A 30 10.59 2.40 3.72
CA TYR A 30 11.09 3.75 3.53
C TYR A 30 12.63 3.87 3.59
N SER A 31 13.35 2.85 4.06
CA SER A 31 14.81 2.87 4.17
C SER A 31 15.48 2.47 2.85
N ARG A 32 16.49 3.23 2.38
CA ARG A 32 17.37 2.80 1.26
C ARG A 32 18.37 1.75 1.75
N VAL A 33 17.87 0.56 2.03
CA VAL A 33 18.73 -0.59 2.29
C VAL A 33 19.45 -0.98 1.00
N PRO A 34 20.73 -1.41 1.06
CA PRO A 34 21.48 -1.77 -0.13
C PRO A 34 20.77 -2.82 -1.00
N ASN A 35 20.64 -2.53 -2.31
CA ASN A 35 19.95 -3.38 -3.30
C ASN A 35 20.48 -4.83 -3.36
N HIS A 36 21.71 -5.09 -2.87
CA HIS A 36 22.31 -6.42 -2.89
C HIS A 36 21.56 -7.44 -2.02
N TYR A 37 20.85 -7.02 -0.96
CA TYR A 37 20.04 -7.93 -0.14
C TYR A 37 18.91 -8.55 -0.96
N PHE A 38 18.16 -7.73 -1.70
CA PHE A 38 17.09 -8.18 -2.58
C PHE A 38 17.64 -9.02 -3.73
N ALA A 39 18.73 -8.57 -4.38
CA ALA A 39 19.38 -9.34 -5.45
C ALA A 39 19.77 -10.76 -5.00
N ASN A 40 20.26 -10.90 -3.77
CA ASN A 40 20.62 -12.20 -3.18
C ASN A 40 19.42 -13.12 -2.91
N VAL A 41 18.25 -12.56 -2.62
CA VAL A 41 17.00 -13.30 -2.40
C VAL A 41 16.41 -13.68 -3.76
N PHE A 42 16.32 -12.73 -4.70
CA PHE A 42 15.90 -13.01 -6.08
C PHE A 42 16.74 -14.13 -6.69
N LYS A 43 18.07 -14.06 -6.61
CA LYS A 43 18.98 -15.12 -7.10
C LYS A 43 18.68 -16.48 -6.48
N ALA A 44 18.30 -16.52 -5.19
CA ALA A 44 17.95 -17.77 -4.52
C ALA A 44 16.62 -18.35 -5.05
N TYR A 45 15.58 -17.52 -5.17
CA TYR A 45 14.31 -17.94 -5.75
C TYR A 45 14.39 -18.25 -7.24
N THR A 46 15.19 -17.54 -8.03
CA THR A 46 15.44 -17.88 -9.44
C THR A 46 16.09 -19.25 -9.55
N LYS A 47 17.09 -19.56 -8.70
CA LYS A 47 17.70 -20.90 -8.67
C LYS A 47 16.68 -21.97 -8.29
N LEU A 48 15.87 -21.74 -7.25
CA LEU A 48 14.80 -22.65 -6.83
C LEU A 48 13.76 -22.86 -7.95
N TRP A 49 13.33 -21.79 -8.60
CA TRP A 49 12.36 -21.80 -9.68
C TRP A 49 12.87 -22.55 -10.91
N LYS A 50 14.13 -22.35 -11.30
CA LYS A 50 14.75 -23.12 -12.38
C LYS A 50 14.88 -24.61 -12.02
N TYR A 51 15.30 -24.90 -10.80
CA TYR A 51 15.47 -26.28 -10.33
C TYR A 51 14.17 -27.07 -10.37
N GLN A 52 13.05 -26.47 -9.94
CA GLN A 52 11.75 -27.14 -9.96
C GLN A 52 11.21 -27.35 -11.39
N GLN A 53 11.51 -26.45 -12.33
CA GLN A 53 11.10 -26.62 -13.73
C GLN A 53 11.84 -27.79 -14.38
N GLN A 54 13.16 -27.84 -14.20
CA GLN A 54 14.01 -28.87 -14.79
C GLN A 54 13.74 -30.28 -14.24
N ASN A 55 13.31 -30.39 -12.98
CA ASN A 55 13.10 -31.67 -12.30
C ASN A 55 11.63 -31.95 -11.99
N ARG A 56 10.69 -31.30 -12.71
CA ARG A 56 9.27 -31.28 -12.33
C ARG A 56 8.66 -32.68 -12.18
N LEU A 57 8.89 -33.56 -13.14
CA LEU A 57 8.33 -34.92 -13.14
C LEU A 57 8.82 -35.72 -11.91
N LYS A 58 10.14 -35.77 -11.69
CA LYS A 58 10.76 -36.44 -10.54
C LYS A 58 10.24 -35.89 -9.20
N LEU A 59 9.99 -34.58 -9.12
CA LEU A 59 9.46 -33.95 -7.91
C LEU A 59 7.99 -34.33 -7.66
N ILE A 60 7.16 -34.38 -8.69
CA ILE A 60 5.76 -34.83 -8.60
C ILE A 60 5.73 -36.30 -8.14
N ASP A 61 6.57 -37.16 -8.72
CA ASP A 61 6.69 -38.57 -8.32
C ASP A 61 7.13 -38.72 -6.86
N SER A 62 7.89 -37.73 -6.36
CA SER A 62 8.32 -37.65 -4.95
C SER A 62 7.29 -36.99 -4.01
N GLY A 63 6.08 -36.69 -4.51
CA GLY A 63 4.96 -36.15 -3.73
C GLY A 63 4.82 -34.62 -3.72
N LEU A 64 5.54 -33.88 -4.57
CA LEU A 64 5.39 -32.41 -4.68
C LEU A 64 3.96 -32.03 -5.05
N GLN A 65 3.33 -31.21 -4.21
CA GLN A 65 1.97 -30.75 -4.43
C GLN A 65 1.93 -29.48 -5.28
N ARG A 66 0.82 -29.29 -6.01
CA ARG A 66 0.61 -28.10 -6.84
C ARG A 66 0.66 -26.80 -6.00
N TRP A 67 0.05 -26.81 -4.81
CA TRP A 67 0.03 -25.63 -3.93
C TRP A 67 1.42 -25.22 -3.45
N GLU A 68 2.39 -26.14 -3.36
CA GLU A 68 3.78 -25.81 -2.97
C GLU A 68 4.46 -24.96 -4.05
N ILE A 69 4.17 -25.23 -5.32
CA ILE A 69 4.65 -24.40 -6.44
C ILE A 69 3.95 -23.04 -6.42
N GLY A 70 2.64 -23.02 -6.12
CA GLY A 70 1.87 -21.79 -5.92
C GLY A 70 2.43 -20.93 -4.79
N GLU A 71 2.87 -21.53 -3.68
CA GLU A 71 3.52 -20.81 -2.58
C GLU A 71 4.84 -20.18 -3.01
N ILE A 72 5.69 -20.91 -3.75
CA ILE A 72 6.96 -20.37 -4.28
C ILE A 72 6.67 -19.18 -5.22
N ALA A 73 5.71 -19.32 -6.13
CA ALA A 73 5.30 -18.24 -7.03
C ALA A 73 4.76 -17.04 -6.25
N SER A 74 3.96 -17.28 -5.19
CA SER A 74 3.40 -16.23 -4.33
C SER A 74 4.50 -15.45 -3.61
N ARG A 75 5.58 -16.13 -3.17
CA ARG A 75 6.76 -15.49 -2.58
C ARG A 75 7.54 -14.66 -3.58
N ILE A 76 7.69 -15.11 -4.82
CA ILE A 76 8.34 -14.33 -5.88
C ILE A 76 7.54 -13.07 -6.18
N GLY A 77 6.22 -13.18 -6.33
CA GLY A 77 5.33 -12.01 -6.46
C GLY A 77 5.49 -11.05 -5.28
N GLN A 78 5.52 -11.59 -4.05
CA GLN A 78 5.73 -10.78 -2.85
C GLN A 78 7.08 -10.02 -2.86
N LEU A 79 8.15 -10.63 -3.37
CA LEU A 79 9.46 -9.95 -3.50
C LEU A 79 9.40 -8.78 -4.48
N TYR A 80 8.72 -8.96 -5.60
CA TYR A 80 8.51 -7.87 -6.56
C TYR A 80 7.69 -6.74 -5.96
N PHE A 81 6.58 -7.07 -5.27
CA PHE A 81 5.80 -6.06 -4.56
C PHE A 81 6.62 -5.32 -3.49
N MET A 82 7.45 -6.04 -2.74
CA MET A 82 8.36 -5.44 -1.76
C MET A 82 9.38 -4.49 -2.41
N GLN A 83 9.89 -4.82 -3.61
CA GLN A 83 10.78 -3.94 -4.36
C GLN A 83 10.03 -2.70 -4.87
N TYR A 84 8.78 -2.85 -5.32
CA TYR A 84 7.90 -1.72 -5.67
C TYR A 84 7.71 -0.78 -4.48
N MET A 85 7.39 -1.29 -3.30
CA MET A 85 7.18 -0.44 -2.11
C MET A 85 8.42 0.40 -1.70
N ARG A 86 9.62 0.05 -2.20
CA ARG A 86 10.87 0.77 -1.93
C ARG A 86 11.27 1.73 -3.04
N THR A 87 10.99 1.36 -4.28
CA THR A 87 11.46 2.06 -5.48
C THR A 87 10.37 2.88 -6.14
N SER A 88 9.11 2.53 -5.90
CA SER A 88 7.91 3.02 -6.58
C SER A 88 7.96 2.87 -8.10
N GLU A 89 8.77 1.94 -8.61
CA GLU A 89 8.84 1.61 -10.02
C GLU A 89 7.72 0.63 -10.39
N VAL A 90 6.80 1.07 -11.26
CA VAL A 90 5.61 0.31 -11.67
C VAL A 90 5.95 -1.07 -12.24
N ARG A 91 7.12 -1.22 -12.89
CA ARG A 91 7.61 -2.51 -13.43
C ARG A 91 7.54 -3.64 -12.40
N PHE A 92 7.94 -3.37 -11.15
CA PHE A 92 7.94 -4.39 -10.10
C PHE A 92 6.51 -4.69 -9.61
N LEU A 93 5.62 -3.71 -9.64
CA LEU A 93 4.22 -3.92 -9.31
C LEU A 93 3.53 -4.80 -10.37
N LEU A 94 3.83 -4.56 -11.65
CA LEU A 94 3.33 -5.37 -12.76
C LEU A 94 3.85 -6.81 -12.69
N GLU A 95 5.14 -7.01 -12.45
CA GLU A 95 5.73 -8.35 -12.26
C GLU A 95 5.04 -9.10 -11.10
N SER A 96 4.80 -8.41 -9.98
CA SER A 96 4.03 -9.02 -8.89
C SER A 96 2.63 -9.45 -9.33
N CYS A 97 1.94 -8.62 -10.11
CA CYS A 97 0.62 -8.91 -10.64
C CYS A 97 0.63 -10.14 -11.55
N ILE A 98 1.61 -10.24 -12.46
CA ILE A 98 1.77 -11.38 -13.37
C ILE A 98 1.92 -12.69 -12.59
N PHE A 99 2.75 -12.71 -11.54
CA PHE A 99 2.88 -13.89 -10.70
C PHE A 99 1.56 -14.26 -10.01
N TYR A 100 0.79 -13.27 -9.53
CA TYR A 100 -0.49 -13.53 -8.86
C TYR A 100 -1.60 -13.95 -9.82
N GLU A 101 -1.70 -13.35 -11.01
CA GLU A 101 -2.59 -13.77 -12.09
C GLU A 101 -2.26 -15.19 -12.55
N ALA A 102 -0.98 -15.52 -12.71
CA ALA A 102 -0.56 -16.87 -13.07
C ALA A 102 -0.93 -17.90 -11.99
N ILE A 103 -0.89 -17.53 -10.71
CA ILE A 103 -1.32 -18.40 -9.61
C ILE A 103 -2.83 -18.62 -9.66
N PHE A 104 -3.58 -17.53 -9.83
CA PHE A 104 -5.03 -17.50 -9.90
C PHE A 104 -5.57 -18.32 -11.09
N ASN A 105 -5.13 -18.01 -12.30
CA ASN A 105 -5.62 -18.63 -13.54
C ASN A 105 -5.28 -20.12 -13.62
N ARG A 106 -4.17 -20.53 -13.02
CA ARG A 106 -3.77 -21.95 -12.98
C ARG A 106 -4.31 -22.68 -11.77
N GLY A 107 -5.07 -22.05 -10.88
CA GLY A 107 -5.68 -22.76 -9.75
C GLY A 107 -4.68 -23.55 -8.92
N TYR A 108 -3.53 -22.98 -8.55
CA TYR A 108 -2.49 -23.76 -7.83
C TYR A 108 -2.97 -24.27 -6.46
N PHE A 109 -4.01 -23.64 -5.89
CA PHE A 109 -4.62 -24.05 -4.63
C PHE A 109 -5.88 -24.92 -4.82
N ASP A 110 -6.31 -25.14 -6.07
CA ASP A 110 -7.44 -26.01 -6.40
C ASP A 110 -7.06 -27.47 -6.09
N GLY A 111 -7.96 -28.18 -5.40
CA GLY A 111 -7.72 -29.57 -4.98
C GLY A 111 -7.08 -29.74 -3.59
N SER A 112 -6.77 -28.64 -2.88
CA SER A 112 -6.43 -28.69 -1.44
C SER A 112 -7.51 -29.38 -0.59
N ASN A 113 -8.76 -29.32 -1.05
CA ASN A 113 -9.94 -30.01 -0.50
C ASN A 113 -9.81 -31.53 -0.34
N SER A 114 -8.89 -32.18 -1.06
CA SER A 114 -8.78 -33.64 -1.10
C SER A 114 -7.88 -34.22 0.00
N SER A 115 -7.03 -33.40 0.64
CA SER A 115 -6.14 -33.87 1.71
C SER A 115 -6.84 -33.79 3.07
N LYS A 116 -7.53 -34.86 3.47
CA LYS A 116 -8.06 -35.02 4.84
C LYS A 116 -6.90 -34.99 5.85
N GLY A 117 -6.62 -33.85 6.48
CA GLY A 117 -5.60 -33.76 7.54
C GLY A 117 -5.26 -32.33 8.01
N VAL A 118 -4.46 -32.24 9.08
CA VAL A 118 -3.98 -31.00 9.73
C VAL A 118 -3.29 -30.03 8.75
N ASN A 119 -2.71 -30.55 7.66
CA ASN A 119 -2.09 -29.76 6.60
C ASN A 119 -3.09 -28.93 5.78
N ASP A 120 -4.36 -29.34 5.71
CA ASP A 120 -5.39 -28.62 4.92
C ASP A 120 -5.59 -27.19 5.44
N ARG A 121 -5.72 -27.04 6.76
CA ARG A 121 -5.84 -25.71 7.40
C ARG A 121 -4.66 -24.80 7.06
N ALA A 122 -3.43 -25.30 7.15
CA ALA A 122 -2.24 -24.51 6.86
C ALA A 122 -2.18 -24.07 5.40
N VAL A 123 -2.59 -24.93 4.46
CA VAL A 123 -2.69 -24.60 3.03
C VAL A 123 -3.76 -23.53 2.81
N ARG A 124 -4.92 -23.59 3.49
CA ARG A 124 -5.94 -22.55 3.40
C ARG A 124 -5.45 -21.19 3.89
N PHE A 125 -4.68 -21.14 4.97
CA PHE A 125 -4.05 -19.88 5.38
C PHE A 125 -3.01 -19.36 4.37
N LYS A 126 -2.35 -20.23 3.60
CA LYS A 126 -1.45 -19.80 2.52
C LYS A 126 -2.24 -19.23 1.35
N GLU A 127 -3.35 -19.87 0.99
CA GLU A 127 -4.28 -19.42 -0.06
C GLU A 127 -4.90 -18.07 0.30
N LEU A 128 -5.42 -17.90 1.53
CA LEU A 128 -5.97 -16.64 2.03
C LEU A 128 -4.92 -15.50 1.98
N ARG A 129 -3.68 -15.78 2.41
CA ARG A 129 -2.59 -14.80 2.30
C ARG A 129 -2.24 -14.46 0.85
N PHE A 130 -2.38 -15.41 -0.07
CA PHE A 130 -2.20 -15.16 -1.50
C PHE A 130 -3.26 -14.18 -2.01
N TYR A 131 -4.55 -14.46 -1.77
CA TYR A 131 -5.64 -13.58 -2.20
C TYR A 131 -5.53 -12.18 -1.59
N ALA A 132 -5.21 -12.05 -0.30
CA ALA A 132 -5.02 -10.75 0.34
C ALA A 132 -3.91 -9.91 -0.32
N ARG A 133 -2.79 -10.54 -0.69
CA ARG A 133 -1.71 -9.86 -1.43
C ARG A 133 -2.12 -9.50 -2.84
N PHE A 134 -2.87 -10.38 -3.52
CA PHE A 134 -3.33 -10.10 -4.87
C PHE A 134 -4.35 -8.95 -4.88
N LEU A 135 -5.28 -8.92 -3.93
CA LEU A 135 -6.18 -7.78 -3.70
C LEU A 135 -5.40 -6.47 -3.53
N GLN A 136 -4.34 -6.47 -2.71
CA GLN A 136 -3.52 -5.28 -2.50
C GLN A 136 -2.82 -4.81 -3.79
N VAL A 137 -2.22 -5.72 -4.56
CA VAL A 137 -1.55 -5.38 -5.82
C VAL A 137 -2.55 -4.87 -6.86
N SER A 138 -3.68 -5.54 -7.02
CA SER A 138 -4.75 -5.13 -7.95
C SER A 138 -5.35 -3.77 -7.59
N LEU A 139 -5.53 -3.51 -6.29
CA LEU A 139 -5.98 -2.20 -5.78
C LEU A 139 -4.99 -1.10 -6.17
N ILE A 140 -3.70 -1.28 -5.87
CA ILE A 140 -2.67 -0.27 -6.19
C ILE A 140 -2.55 -0.08 -7.70
N LEU A 141 -2.69 -1.14 -8.51
CA LEU A 141 -2.74 -1.08 -9.97
C LEU A 141 -4.01 -0.45 -10.54
N ASN A 142 -4.98 -0.10 -9.70
CA ASN A 142 -6.26 0.49 -10.09
C ASN A 142 -7.09 -0.44 -11.00
N ARG A 143 -6.94 -1.78 -10.86
CA ARG A 143 -7.68 -2.81 -11.63
C ARG A 143 -8.93 -3.26 -10.86
N TRP A 144 -9.93 -2.38 -10.76
CA TRP A 144 -11.12 -2.61 -9.93
C TRP A 144 -11.95 -3.84 -10.32
N GLU A 145 -12.03 -4.17 -11.61
CA GLU A 145 -12.73 -5.39 -12.06
C GLU A 145 -12.08 -6.65 -11.47
N MET A 146 -10.75 -6.72 -11.50
CA MET A 146 -10.00 -7.81 -10.86
C MET A 146 -10.19 -7.79 -9.34
N VAL A 147 -10.22 -6.61 -8.70
CA VAL A 147 -10.49 -6.51 -7.26
C VAL A 147 -11.86 -7.11 -6.91
N GLN A 148 -12.91 -6.83 -7.70
CA GLN A 148 -14.24 -7.42 -7.50
C GLN A 148 -14.20 -8.95 -7.61
N VAL A 149 -13.63 -9.49 -8.69
CA VAL A 149 -13.50 -10.94 -8.90
C VAL A 149 -12.75 -11.60 -7.74
N LEU A 150 -11.65 -10.99 -7.29
CA LEU A 150 -10.87 -11.51 -6.18
C LEU A 150 -11.61 -11.42 -4.85
N LEU A 151 -12.39 -10.36 -4.62
CA LEU A 151 -13.16 -10.20 -3.40
C LEU A 151 -14.24 -11.28 -3.27
N ASP A 152 -14.95 -11.58 -4.35
CA ASP A 152 -15.96 -12.65 -4.38
C ASP A 152 -15.33 -14.02 -4.13
N ARG A 153 -14.20 -14.32 -4.79
CA ARG A 153 -13.45 -15.57 -4.59
C ARG A 153 -12.91 -15.69 -3.17
N PHE A 154 -12.40 -14.60 -2.62
CA PHE A 154 -11.89 -14.54 -1.26
C PHE A 154 -13.00 -14.74 -0.23
N LYS A 155 -14.18 -14.16 -0.46
CA LYS A 155 -15.36 -14.37 0.38
C LYS A 155 -15.78 -15.84 0.39
N ALA A 156 -15.94 -16.44 -0.78
CA ALA A 156 -16.29 -17.86 -0.90
C ALA A 156 -15.26 -18.76 -0.17
N LEU A 157 -13.98 -18.43 -0.27
CA LEU A 157 -12.91 -19.14 0.43
C LEU A 157 -13.00 -19.00 1.95
N VAL A 158 -13.27 -17.80 2.47
CA VAL A 158 -13.44 -17.57 3.91
C VAL A 158 -14.67 -18.30 4.43
N ASP A 159 -15.79 -18.25 3.71
CA ASP A 159 -17.03 -18.95 4.08
C ASP A 159 -16.82 -20.48 4.12
N ASP A 160 -16.15 -21.06 3.12
CA ASP A 160 -15.76 -22.48 3.10
C ASP A 160 -14.85 -22.85 4.29
N CYS A 161 -13.89 -21.98 4.63
CA CYS A 161 -13.01 -22.19 5.77
C CYS A 161 -13.76 -22.13 7.12
N ILE A 162 -14.70 -21.19 7.27
CA ILE A 162 -15.53 -21.06 8.48
C ILE A 162 -16.40 -22.32 8.63
N ALA A 163 -17.02 -22.78 7.54
CA ALA A 163 -17.84 -23.99 7.54
C ALA A 163 -17.03 -25.24 7.94
N LYS A 164 -15.76 -25.34 7.51
CA LYS A 164 -14.89 -26.49 7.79
C LYS A 164 -14.19 -26.46 9.14
N PHE A 165 -13.78 -25.27 9.61
CA PHE A 165 -12.85 -25.13 10.74
C PHE A 165 -13.37 -24.26 11.91
N GLY A 166 -14.56 -23.67 11.78
CA GLY A 166 -15.20 -22.82 12.78
C GLY A 166 -14.76 -21.35 12.72
N GLU A 167 -15.68 -20.45 13.09
CA GLU A 167 -15.58 -18.99 12.90
C GLU A 167 -14.44 -18.30 13.65
N ALA A 168 -14.10 -18.77 14.86
CA ALA A 168 -13.16 -18.09 15.75
C ALA A 168 -11.77 -17.84 15.13
N ASN A 169 -11.31 -18.74 14.26
CA ASN A 169 -10.00 -18.69 13.61
C ASN A 169 -9.95 -17.76 12.39
N PHE A 170 -11.11 -17.26 11.91
CA PHE A 170 -11.21 -16.52 10.64
C PHE A 170 -11.76 -15.10 10.77
N LYS A 171 -11.94 -14.60 12.00
CA LYS A 171 -12.42 -13.23 12.25
C LYS A 171 -11.55 -12.17 11.57
N GLU A 172 -10.23 -12.33 11.59
CA GLU A 172 -9.29 -11.41 10.91
C GLU A 172 -9.51 -11.36 9.39
N TRP A 173 -9.85 -12.49 8.77
CA TRP A 173 -10.11 -12.58 7.34
C TRP A 173 -11.45 -11.91 6.97
N ASN A 174 -12.45 -12.02 7.83
CA ASN A 174 -13.70 -11.26 7.71
C ASN A 174 -13.47 -9.74 7.82
N ILE A 175 -12.54 -9.30 8.68
CA ILE A 175 -12.16 -7.88 8.74
C ILE A 175 -11.56 -7.43 7.40
N ILE A 176 -10.68 -8.22 6.79
CA ILE A 176 -10.09 -7.90 5.48
C ILE A 176 -11.16 -7.78 4.38
N LEU A 177 -12.14 -8.68 4.37
CA LEU A 177 -13.30 -8.63 3.46
C LEU A 177 -14.11 -7.35 3.63
N GLN A 178 -14.45 -7.02 4.88
CA GLN A 178 -15.22 -5.82 5.22
C GLN A 178 -14.46 -4.53 4.93
N GLU A 179 -13.15 -4.51 5.20
CA GLU A 179 -12.27 -3.38 4.86
C GLU A 179 -12.29 -3.12 3.35
N MET A 180 -12.05 -4.14 2.52
CA MET A 180 -12.05 -3.98 1.06
C MET A 180 -13.43 -3.58 0.53
N ALA A 181 -14.50 -4.24 0.97
CA ALA A 181 -15.85 -3.91 0.52
C ALA A 181 -16.22 -2.45 0.83
N ARG A 182 -15.91 -1.97 2.05
CA ARG A 182 -16.12 -0.57 2.44
C ARG A 182 -15.23 0.38 1.65
N PHE A 183 -13.98 -0.01 1.37
CA PHE A 183 -13.05 0.76 0.56
C PHE A 183 -13.60 0.99 -0.86
N MET A 184 -14.04 -0.08 -1.52
CA MET A 184 -14.65 -0.03 -2.86
C MET A 184 -15.92 0.82 -2.89
N GLN A 185 -16.78 0.69 -1.88
CA GLN A 185 -18.01 1.47 -1.78
C GLN A 185 -17.73 2.98 -1.73
N VAL A 186 -16.72 3.39 -0.96
CA VAL A 186 -16.36 4.81 -0.81
C VAL A 186 -15.65 5.34 -2.06
N ASP A 187 -14.84 4.54 -2.73
CA ASP A 187 -14.14 4.97 -3.93
C ASP A 187 -15.04 5.00 -5.18
N ALA A 188 -16.08 4.16 -5.23
CA ALA A 188 -17.08 4.13 -6.31
C ALA A 188 -17.74 5.50 -6.57
N ALA A 189 -17.84 6.35 -5.54
CA ALA A 189 -18.37 7.70 -5.66
C ALA A 189 -17.50 8.61 -6.56
N ILE A 190 -16.20 8.31 -6.68
CA ILE A 190 -15.22 9.09 -7.46
C ILE A 190 -14.87 8.41 -8.78
N THR A 191 -15.18 7.12 -8.98
CA THR A 191 -14.91 6.39 -10.23
C THR A 191 -15.54 7.05 -11.48
N LYS A 192 -16.53 7.93 -11.32
CA LYS A 192 -17.10 8.73 -12.42
C LYS A 192 -16.28 9.97 -12.80
N MET A 193 -15.22 10.28 -12.06
CA MET A 193 -14.32 11.39 -12.32
C MET A 193 -13.16 10.97 -13.23
N ARG A 194 -12.41 11.97 -13.70
CA ARG A 194 -11.16 11.80 -14.42
C ARG A 194 -10.20 10.86 -13.66
N PRO A 195 -9.43 9.99 -14.36
CA PRO A 195 -8.38 9.20 -13.74
C PRO A 195 -7.45 10.06 -12.88
N LEU A 196 -7.13 9.59 -11.68
CA LEU A 196 -6.21 10.29 -10.77
C LEU A 196 -4.77 10.25 -11.25
N ARG A 197 -4.40 9.18 -11.95
CA ARG A 197 -3.04 9.00 -12.45
C ARG A 197 -2.75 10.01 -13.54
N TYR A 198 -1.49 10.45 -13.56
CA TYR A 198 -1.02 11.28 -14.66
C TYR A 198 -1.09 10.48 -15.97
N CYS A 199 -1.85 11.01 -16.92
CA CYS A 199 -2.03 10.41 -18.24
C CYS A 199 -1.79 11.47 -19.31
N LEU A 200 -0.89 11.18 -20.26
CA LEU A 200 -0.55 12.14 -21.32
C LEU A 200 -1.77 12.65 -22.09
N ARG A 201 -2.79 11.79 -22.28
CA ARG A 201 -4.02 12.12 -23.00
C ARG A 201 -4.84 13.22 -22.34
N PHE A 202 -4.82 13.30 -21.01
CA PHE A 202 -5.66 14.23 -20.25
C PHE A 202 -4.84 15.35 -19.62
N ASP A 203 -3.57 15.11 -19.29
CA ASP A 203 -2.70 16.00 -18.51
C ASP A 203 -1.73 16.84 -19.34
N SER A 204 -1.63 16.59 -20.65
CA SER A 204 -0.67 17.29 -21.51
C SER A 204 -1.28 18.48 -22.24
N TYR A 205 -0.90 19.69 -21.82
CA TYR A 205 -0.52 20.73 -22.76
C TYR A 205 0.91 21.17 -22.40
N PRO A 206 1.94 20.90 -23.24
CA PRO A 206 3.32 21.31 -22.97
C PRO A 206 3.46 22.82 -22.70
N ASN A 207 2.56 23.63 -23.25
CA ASN A 207 2.51 25.09 -23.08
C ASN A 207 1.72 25.55 -21.85
N SER A 208 1.04 24.66 -21.11
CA SER A 208 0.34 24.99 -19.86
C SER A 208 1.16 24.69 -18.60
N VAL A 209 2.37 24.16 -18.75
CA VAL A 209 3.28 23.92 -17.63
C VAL A 209 3.75 25.28 -17.12
N GLN A 210 3.20 25.72 -15.98
CA GLN A 210 3.61 26.96 -15.33
C GLN A 210 5.13 26.95 -15.13
N TYR A 211 5.76 28.12 -15.32
CA TYR A 211 7.16 28.30 -15.00
C TYR A 211 7.39 27.97 -13.52
N VAL A 212 7.99 26.81 -13.25
CA VAL A 212 8.44 26.47 -11.90
C VAL A 212 9.67 27.33 -11.63
N ALA A 213 9.58 28.15 -10.58
CA ALA A 213 10.68 29.00 -10.15
C ALA A 213 11.98 28.17 -10.06
N ARG A 214 12.97 28.55 -10.87
CA ARG A 214 14.26 27.87 -10.88
C ARG A 214 15.01 28.21 -9.60
N PHE A 215 15.33 27.20 -8.79
CA PHE A 215 16.18 27.38 -7.61
C PHE A 215 17.63 27.72 -7.99
N HIS A 216 18.05 27.33 -9.20
CA HIS A 216 19.36 27.66 -9.76
C HIS A 216 19.25 27.88 -11.28
N ALA A 217 20.11 28.72 -11.86
CA ALA A 217 20.07 29.11 -13.28
C ALA A 217 20.06 27.93 -14.28
N SER A 218 20.56 26.76 -13.88
CA SER A 218 20.75 25.58 -14.72
C SER A 218 19.98 24.32 -14.29
N LYS A 219 19.30 24.30 -13.13
CA LYS A 219 18.68 23.08 -12.59
C LYS A 219 17.20 23.29 -12.27
N VAL A 220 16.36 22.52 -12.94
CA VAL A 220 14.92 22.42 -12.66
C VAL A 220 14.73 21.41 -11.54
N LEU A 221 13.93 21.77 -10.54
CA LEU A 221 13.58 20.89 -9.43
C LEU A 221 12.73 19.70 -9.94
N LYS A 222 13.07 18.50 -9.49
CA LYS A 222 12.33 17.26 -9.83
C LYS A 222 11.67 16.66 -8.60
N LEU A 223 10.38 16.36 -8.66
CA LEU A 223 9.72 15.59 -7.61
C LEU A 223 10.31 14.17 -7.61
N ARG A 224 11.03 13.80 -6.55
CA ARG A 224 11.65 12.47 -6.43
C ARG A 224 11.11 11.64 -5.28
N ASP A 225 10.66 12.28 -4.22
CA ASP A 225 10.26 11.60 -2.99
C ASP A 225 8.91 12.14 -2.53
N ALA A 226 8.08 11.27 -1.98
CA ALA A 226 6.76 11.60 -1.44
C ALA A 226 6.51 10.82 -0.15
N LEU A 227 6.14 11.52 0.91
CA LEU A 227 5.69 10.96 2.18
C LEU A 227 4.19 11.19 2.31
N LEU A 228 3.41 10.12 2.42
CA LEU A 228 1.97 10.15 2.57
C LEU A 228 1.60 9.55 3.92
N MET A 229 0.92 10.30 4.77
CA MET A 229 0.49 9.78 6.06
C MET A 229 -0.93 10.21 6.41
N SER A 230 -1.63 9.33 7.13
CA SER A 230 -2.92 9.67 7.72
C SER A 230 -3.05 9.23 9.17
N TYR A 231 -3.69 10.09 9.96
CA TYR A 231 -4.04 9.92 11.35
C TYR A 231 -5.44 10.48 11.64
N HIS A 232 -6.47 10.05 10.91
CA HIS A 232 -7.86 10.30 11.32
C HIS A 232 -8.45 9.12 12.09
N ARG A 233 -9.47 9.40 12.91
CA ARG A 233 -10.25 8.35 13.59
C ARG A 233 -11.28 7.78 12.63
N ASN A 234 -11.53 6.47 12.72
CA ASN A 234 -12.58 5.76 11.98
C ASN A 234 -12.46 5.79 10.44
N GLU A 235 -11.26 5.95 9.91
CA GLU A 235 -11.00 6.01 8.48
C GLU A 235 -11.37 4.72 7.75
N VAL A 236 -11.75 4.89 6.48
CA VAL A 236 -11.91 3.80 5.53
C VAL A 236 -10.53 3.47 4.97
N LYS A 237 -10.13 2.21 5.14
CA LYS A 237 -8.80 1.71 4.78
C LYS A 237 -8.86 0.27 4.33
N PHE A 238 -7.82 -0.14 3.63
CA PHE A 238 -7.49 -1.53 3.36
C PHE A 238 -6.03 -1.77 3.73
N GLY A 239 -5.79 -2.56 4.78
CA GLY A 239 -4.44 -2.71 5.34
C GLY A 239 -3.94 -1.39 5.92
N GLU A 240 -2.84 -0.87 5.37
CA GLU A 240 -2.23 0.42 5.77
C GLU A 240 -2.60 1.58 4.83
N LEU A 241 -3.37 1.32 3.76
CA LEU A 241 -3.78 2.35 2.80
C LEU A 241 -5.16 2.89 3.18
N THR A 242 -5.22 4.15 3.58
CA THR A 242 -6.47 4.91 3.72
C THR A 242 -6.93 5.43 2.36
N ILE A 243 -8.21 5.82 2.23
CA ILE A 243 -8.75 6.32 0.95
C ILE A 243 -7.99 7.56 0.44
N ASP A 244 -7.69 8.50 1.31
CA ASP A 244 -6.94 9.72 1.02
C ASP A 244 -5.49 9.43 0.61
N THR A 245 -4.76 8.60 1.37
CA THR A 245 -3.38 8.21 1.01
C THR A 245 -3.34 7.37 -0.26
N PHE A 246 -4.35 6.53 -0.51
CA PHE A 246 -4.49 5.80 -1.77
C PHE A 246 -4.68 6.76 -2.94
N ARG A 247 -5.55 7.76 -2.82
CA ARG A 247 -5.77 8.75 -3.89
C ARG A 247 -4.53 9.58 -4.16
N MET A 248 -3.86 10.07 -3.12
CA MET A 248 -2.58 10.75 -3.25
C MET A 248 -1.52 9.85 -3.89
N LEU A 249 -1.49 8.56 -3.54
CA LEU A 249 -0.62 7.58 -4.18
C LEU A 249 -0.94 7.46 -5.67
N GLN A 250 -2.22 7.33 -6.07
CA GLN A 250 -2.62 7.27 -7.47
C GLN A 250 -2.23 8.53 -8.25
N CYS A 251 -2.37 9.73 -7.67
CA CYS A 251 -1.92 10.98 -8.30
C CYS A 251 -0.41 11.02 -8.57
N LEU A 252 0.37 10.21 -7.86
CA LEU A 252 1.82 10.13 -7.99
C LEU A 252 2.27 8.89 -8.79
N GLU A 253 1.32 8.09 -9.29
CA GLU A 253 1.58 7.03 -10.25
C GLU A 253 1.45 7.58 -11.68
N ARG A 254 2.39 7.19 -12.54
CA ARG A 254 2.35 7.46 -13.97
C ARG A 254 1.72 6.27 -14.67
N GLU A 255 0.78 6.52 -15.57
CA GLU A 255 0.32 5.47 -16.48
C GLU A 255 1.40 5.16 -17.52
N PRO A 256 1.66 3.87 -17.83
CA PRO A 256 2.41 3.51 -19.03
C PRO A 256 1.60 3.93 -20.27
N SER A 257 2.28 4.29 -21.35
CA SER A 257 1.66 4.79 -22.58
C SER A 257 0.55 3.85 -23.09
N GLU A 258 -0.67 4.35 -23.33
CA GLU A 258 -1.86 3.55 -23.71
C GLU A 258 -1.64 2.64 -24.94
N ASP A 259 -0.75 3.02 -25.86
CA ASP A 259 -0.44 2.26 -27.09
C ASP A 259 0.00 0.81 -26.82
N PHE A 260 0.44 0.49 -25.60
CA PHE A 260 0.85 -0.86 -25.22
C PHE A 260 -0.29 -1.75 -24.70
N TYR A 261 -1.35 -1.19 -24.11
CA TYR A 261 -2.54 -1.98 -23.73
C TYR A 261 -3.26 -2.49 -24.99
N GLN A 262 -3.22 -1.71 -26.07
CA GLN A 262 -3.84 -2.08 -27.34
C GLN A 262 -3.08 -3.20 -28.07
N LYS A 263 -1.74 -3.24 -27.97
CA LYS A 263 -0.92 -4.35 -28.52
C LYS A 263 -1.16 -5.70 -27.84
N GLN A 264 -1.60 -5.73 -26.58
CA GLN A 264 -1.98 -6.99 -25.92
C GLN A 264 -3.33 -7.54 -26.38
N HIS A 265 -4.19 -6.72 -27.01
CA HIS A 265 -5.57 -7.10 -27.34
C HIS A 265 -5.77 -7.55 -28.80
N VAL A 266 -4.72 -7.56 -29.64
CA VAL A 266 -4.84 -7.95 -31.06
C VAL A 266 -3.66 -8.80 -31.54
N GLU A 267 -3.56 -10.05 -31.08
CA GLU A 267 -3.00 -11.15 -31.90
C GLU A 267 -3.79 -12.43 -31.62
N SER A 268 -5.06 -12.41 -32.03
CA SER A 268 -5.84 -13.62 -32.31
C SER A 268 -6.01 -13.73 -33.82
N HIS A 269 -5.02 -14.29 -34.52
CA HIS A 269 -5.25 -14.92 -35.81
C HIS A 269 -4.47 -16.21 -35.88
N GLY A 270 -5.21 -17.31 -36.04
CA GLY A 270 -4.71 -18.67 -36.00
C GLY A 270 -3.90 -19.05 -37.22
N ASN A 271 -2.91 -19.92 -36.98
CA ASN A 271 -2.71 -21.11 -37.80
C ASN A 271 -2.04 -22.19 -36.94
N ALA A 272 -2.64 -23.38 -36.98
CA ALA A 272 -2.15 -24.56 -36.30
C ALA A 272 -0.84 -25.05 -36.97
N GLY A 273 0.20 -25.23 -36.15
CA GLY A 273 1.45 -25.88 -36.54
C GLY A 273 2.17 -26.35 -35.29
N LEU A 274 2.28 -27.67 -35.12
CA LEU A 274 2.88 -28.34 -33.95
C LEU A 274 4.27 -27.79 -33.60
N THR A 275 4.38 -27.16 -32.42
CA THR A 275 5.52 -27.37 -31.51
C THR A 275 5.05 -27.13 -30.07
N ASN A 276 5.23 -28.12 -29.21
CA ASN A 276 5.06 -28.01 -27.77
C ASN A 276 6.06 -26.98 -27.21
N GLN A 277 5.67 -25.71 -27.09
CA GLN A 277 6.37 -24.70 -26.30
C GLN A 277 5.45 -24.15 -25.21
N SER A 278 4.99 -25.02 -24.32
CA SER A 278 4.39 -24.61 -23.04
C SER A 278 5.48 -24.35 -22.00
N CYS A 279 6.37 -23.38 -22.23
CA CYS A 279 7.44 -23.03 -21.31
C CYS A 279 7.88 -21.55 -21.41
N SER A 280 6.98 -20.60 -21.16
CA SER A 280 7.39 -19.22 -20.86
C SER A 280 6.40 -18.52 -19.92
N SER A 281 6.41 -18.87 -18.64
CA SER A 281 6.00 -17.89 -17.62
C SER A 281 7.00 -17.92 -16.47
N GLY A 282 7.78 -16.86 -16.35
CA GLY A 282 8.70 -16.70 -15.22
C GLY A 282 9.89 -15.78 -15.48
N LEU A 283 10.08 -15.32 -16.72
CA LEU A 283 10.99 -14.24 -17.08
C LEU A 283 10.35 -13.59 -18.32
N ILE A 284 9.46 -12.63 -18.10
CA ILE A 284 9.23 -11.63 -19.14
C ILE A 284 10.58 -10.93 -19.33
N ASP A 285 10.95 -10.71 -20.58
CA ASP A 285 12.19 -10.02 -20.91
C ASP A 285 12.19 -8.66 -20.22
N ILE A 286 13.23 -8.36 -19.44
CA ILE A 286 13.40 -7.05 -18.79
C ILE A 286 13.31 -5.92 -19.83
N SER A 287 13.60 -6.24 -21.10
CA SER A 287 13.38 -5.39 -22.27
C SER A 287 11.90 -5.02 -22.51
N LEU A 288 10.96 -5.97 -22.40
CA LEU A 288 9.53 -5.72 -22.69
C LEU A 288 8.88 -4.78 -21.67
N VAL A 289 9.34 -4.77 -20.42
CA VAL A 289 8.84 -3.88 -19.37
C VAL A 289 9.60 -2.53 -19.36
N ALA A 290 10.84 -2.51 -19.84
CA ALA A 290 11.56 -1.27 -20.13
C ALA A 290 10.89 -0.48 -21.28
N ASP A 291 10.33 -1.18 -22.26
CA ASP A 291 9.57 -0.58 -23.37
C ASP A 291 8.19 -0.03 -22.96
N MET A 292 7.66 -0.43 -21.79
CA MET A 292 6.36 0.07 -21.27
C MET A 292 6.43 1.47 -20.67
N MET A 293 7.63 1.99 -20.39
CA MET A 293 7.82 3.32 -19.82
C MET A 293 8.47 4.22 -20.85
N ASP A 294 7.81 5.34 -21.18
CA ASP A 294 8.40 6.36 -22.04
C ASP A 294 9.69 6.91 -21.37
N PRO A 295 10.88 6.69 -21.97
CA PRO A 295 12.14 7.16 -21.41
C PRO A 295 12.26 8.69 -21.38
N SER A 296 11.40 9.40 -22.11
CA SER A 296 11.30 10.86 -22.07
C SER A 296 10.61 11.37 -20.79
N LEU A 297 9.84 10.53 -20.11
CA LEU A 297 9.15 10.89 -18.88
C LEU A 297 10.05 10.73 -17.65
N PRO A 298 9.99 11.67 -16.68
CA PRO A 298 10.71 11.49 -15.43
C PRO A 298 10.29 10.21 -14.69
N PRO A 299 11.16 9.64 -13.84
CA PRO A 299 10.79 8.47 -13.05
C PRO A 299 9.65 8.80 -12.07
N ASN A 300 8.94 7.76 -11.63
CA ASN A 300 7.98 7.87 -10.53
C ASN A 300 8.69 8.37 -9.26
N PRO A 301 8.06 9.26 -8.47
CA PRO A 301 8.60 9.58 -7.17
C PRO A 301 8.50 8.35 -6.25
N ARG A 302 9.54 8.16 -5.43
CA ARG A 302 9.59 7.17 -4.34
C ARG A 302 8.58 7.56 -3.27
N LYS A 303 7.73 6.62 -2.87
CA LYS A 303 6.62 6.85 -1.95
C LYS A 303 6.85 6.11 -0.64
N ALA A 304 6.74 6.82 0.48
CA ALA A 304 6.61 6.25 1.81
C ALA A 304 5.19 6.49 2.31
N VAL A 305 4.48 5.43 2.68
CA VAL A 305 3.12 5.53 3.25
C VAL A 305 3.18 5.16 4.72
N LEU A 306 2.62 6.00 5.59
CA LEU A 306 2.56 5.76 7.03
C LEU A 306 1.10 5.84 7.52
N TYR A 307 0.60 4.74 8.07
CA TYR A 307 -0.70 4.72 8.72
C TYR A 307 -0.55 4.91 10.22
N ARG A 308 -1.16 5.98 10.74
CA ARG A 308 -1.13 6.38 12.15
C ARG A 308 0.26 6.33 12.81
N PRO A 309 1.28 6.98 12.23
CA PRO A 309 2.61 7.01 12.83
C PRO A 309 2.61 7.87 14.11
N SER A 310 3.56 7.60 15.02
CA SER A 310 3.90 8.57 16.06
C SER A 310 4.64 9.77 15.48
N VAL A 311 4.68 10.89 16.20
CA VAL A 311 5.47 12.08 15.83
C VAL A 311 6.94 11.68 15.62
N THR A 312 7.52 10.89 16.53
CA THR A 312 8.91 10.42 16.41
C THR A 312 9.14 9.57 15.16
N GLN A 313 8.19 8.68 14.83
CA GLN A 313 8.29 7.87 13.61
C GLN A 313 8.23 8.76 12.37
N LEU A 314 7.30 9.72 12.33
CA LEU A 314 7.16 10.67 11.23
C LEU A 314 8.45 11.48 11.02
N VAL A 315 8.96 12.10 12.08
CA VAL A 315 10.20 12.90 12.07
C VAL A 315 11.40 12.07 11.63
N SER A 316 11.52 10.83 12.10
CA SER A 316 12.61 9.91 11.72
C SER A 316 12.58 9.57 10.22
N VAL A 317 11.38 9.28 9.68
CA VAL A 317 11.21 9.00 8.25
C VAL A 317 11.50 10.25 7.41
N MET A 318 10.99 11.41 7.81
CA MET A 318 11.28 12.69 7.14
C MET A 318 12.78 13.01 7.12
N ALA A 319 13.48 12.81 8.24
CA ALA A 319 14.92 13.01 8.34
C ALA A 319 15.68 12.09 7.37
N THR A 320 15.35 10.80 7.40
CA THR A 320 15.94 9.81 6.49
C THR A 320 15.73 10.21 5.02
N MET A 321 14.51 10.61 4.65
CA MET A 321 14.20 11.03 3.29
C MET A 321 14.92 12.33 2.90
N CYS A 322 15.00 13.32 3.79
CA CYS A 322 15.69 14.59 3.55
C CYS A 322 17.21 14.43 3.38
N ASP A 323 17.84 13.53 4.14
CA ASP A 323 19.27 13.24 4.02
C ASP A 323 19.60 12.53 2.71
N GLU A 324 18.71 11.63 2.27
CA GLU A 324 18.84 10.87 1.02
C GLU A 324 18.39 11.64 -0.24
N LEU A 325 17.79 12.83 -0.08
CA LEU A 325 17.23 13.62 -1.18
C LEU A 325 18.35 14.29 -2.01
N PRO A 326 18.39 14.06 -3.33
CA PRO A 326 19.37 14.72 -4.20
C PRO A 326 19.20 16.24 -4.23
N PRO A 327 20.26 17.02 -4.49
CA PRO A 327 20.23 18.49 -4.41
C PRO A 327 19.31 19.16 -5.45
N ASP A 328 18.97 18.47 -6.54
CA ASP A 328 18.07 18.94 -7.61
C ASP A 328 16.61 18.46 -7.43
N SER A 329 16.24 18.01 -6.23
CA SER A 329 14.99 17.31 -5.98
C SER A 329 14.09 18.00 -4.97
N VAL A 330 12.78 17.78 -5.13
CA VAL A 330 11.73 18.19 -4.19
C VAL A 330 11.11 16.96 -3.56
N MET A 331 10.78 17.08 -2.27
CA MET A 331 9.99 16.11 -1.52
C MET A 331 8.56 16.60 -1.31
N LEU A 332 7.57 15.78 -1.65
CA LEU A 332 6.16 16.01 -1.31
C LEU A 332 5.86 15.40 0.06
N ILE A 333 5.15 16.13 0.93
CA ILE A 333 4.75 15.64 2.25
C ILE A 333 3.26 15.90 2.41
N TYR A 334 2.47 14.84 2.44
CA TYR A 334 1.03 14.87 2.71
C TYR A 334 0.76 14.35 4.12
N ILE A 335 0.13 15.20 4.95
CA ILE A 335 -0.22 14.91 6.33
C ILE A 335 -1.73 15.13 6.49
N ALA A 336 -2.47 14.03 6.65
CA ALA A 336 -3.87 14.06 7.03
C ALA A 336 -4.01 13.76 8.53
N ALA A 337 -4.48 14.71 9.32
CA ALA A 337 -4.66 14.53 10.75
C ALA A 337 -5.67 15.49 11.35
N SER A 338 -6.35 15.08 12.41
CA SER A 338 -7.20 15.97 13.19
C SER A 338 -6.35 16.99 13.95
N GLY A 339 -6.73 18.26 13.88
CA GLY A 339 -6.11 19.32 14.67
C GLY A 339 -6.43 19.22 16.15
N ASN A 340 -5.45 19.54 16.99
CA ASN A 340 -5.64 19.78 18.41
C ASN A 340 -5.60 21.30 18.65
N SER A 341 -6.70 21.86 19.16
CA SER A 341 -6.78 23.30 19.49
C SER A 341 -6.54 23.60 20.97
N GLY A 342 -5.98 22.65 21.73
CA GLY A 342 -5.75 22.81 23.18
C GLY A 342 -7.04 22.89 24.02
N GLN A 343 -8.22 22.97 23.39
CA GLN A 343 -9.51 22.90 24.04
C GLN A 343 -9.87 21.43 24.27
N THR A 344 -9.15 20.76 25.17
CA THR A 344 -9.74 19.58 25.83
C THR A 344 -10.95 20.07 26.62
N SER A 345 -12.12 19.77 26.09
CA SER A 345 -13.39 19.81 26.79
C SER A 345 -13.28 19.04 28.12
N ILE A 346 -13.14 19.79 29.21
CA ILE A 346 -13.27 19.29 30.59
C ILE A 346 -14.71 18.79 30.88
N GLN A 347 -15.65 18.87 29.93
CA GLN A 347 -17.06 18.53 30.15
C GLN A 347 -17.43 17.03 30.11
N GLN A 348 -16.48 16.09 30.21
CA GLN A 348 -16.79 14.65 30.31
C GLN A 348 -16.22 13.94 31.55
N LYS A 349 -15.88 14.67 32.61
CA LYS A 349 -15.70 14.10 33.95
C LYS A 349 -16.70 14.76 34.90
N HIS A 350 -17.89 14.16 35.03
CA HIS A 350 -18.76 14.12 36.22
C HIS A 350 -20.20 13.76 35.83
N LYS A 351 -20.45 12.53 35.36
CA LYS A 351 -21.81 11.93 35.41
C LYS A 351 -21.75 10.44 35.70
N TYR A 352 -21.21 10.07 36.87
CA TYR A 352 -21.49 8.78 37.52
C TYR A 352 -21.34 8.90 39.04
N ARG A 353 -22.33 9.49 39.72
CA ARG A 353 -22.82 9.11 41.07
C ARG A 353 -23.83 10.15 41.55
N SER A 354 -25.11 9.80 41.56
CA SER A 354 -25.94 9.76 42.78
C SER A 354 -27.40 9.50 42.41
N VAL A 355 -28.07 8.74 43.26
CA VAL A 355 -29.39 8.15 43.14
C VAL A 355 -30.43 9.03 43.85
N ARG A 356 -31.57 9.29 43.18
CA ARG A 356 -32.90 9.76 43.67
C ARG A 356 -32.93 11.17 44.32
N THR A 357 -33.88 12.07 44.04
CA THR A 357 -35.34 11.97 44.07
C THR A 357 -36.08 13.04 43.21
N SER A 358 -37.25 12.64 42.69
CA SER A 358 -38.45 13.37 42.23
C SER A 358 -38.51 14.93 42.20
N LYS A 359 -38.94 15.53 41.08
CA LYS A 359 -40.33 15.94 40.75
C LYS A 359 -40.42 16.77 39.44
N VAL A 360 -41.55 16.58 38.78
CA VAL A 360 -42.15 17.22 37.58
C VAL A 360 -41.89 18.73 37.40
N SER A 361 -41.57 19.16 36.16
CA SER A 361 -42.31 20.22 35.44
C SER A 361 -41.93 20.25 33.95
N GLU A 362 -42.94 20.44 33.12
CA GLU A 362 -42.91 20.50 31.67
C GLU A 362 -42.27 21.79 31.13
N ARG A 363 -41.85 21.73 29.85
CA ARG A 363 -42.24 22.67 28.77
C ARG A 363 -41.09 23.37 28.03
N ASN A 364 -41.09 23.08 26.72
CA ASN A 364 -40.72 23.87 25.54
C ASN A 364 -39.24 24.12 25.18
N ASN A 365 -38.87 23.53 24.03
CA ASN A 365 -38.17 24.10 22.88
C ASN A 365 -37.68 25.55 23.04
N LEU A 366 -36.37 25.77 22.82
CA LEU A 366 -35.82 26.93 22.12
C LEU A 366 -34.36 26.63 21.72
N ILE A 367 -34.07 26.87 20.45
CA ILE A 367 -32.74 26.87 19.81
C ILE A 367 -31.86 27.93 20.50
N PRO A 368 -30.58 27.67 20.80
CA PRO A 368 -29.64 28.75 21.08
C PRO A 368 -28.80 29.05 19.83
N GLN A 369 -29.15 30.15 19.15
CA GLN A 369 -28.20 30.96 18.38
C GLN A 369 -27.06 31.37 19.32
N ASN A 370 -25.80 31.16 18.91
CA ASN A 370 -24.67 31.77 19.59
C ASN A 370 -24.10 32.91 18.75
N ASN A 371 -24.39 34.10 19.26
CA ASN A 371 -23.90 35.40 18.84
C ASN A 371 -22.37 35.49 18.98
N PHE A 372 -21.73 36.03 17.94
CA PHE A 372 -20.39 36.59 18.04
C PHE A 372 -20.41 37.72 19.07
N THR A 373 -19.59 37.59 20.11
CA THR A 373 -19.20 38.71 20.96
C THR A 373 -17.68 38.71 21.00
N GLU A 374 -17.10 39.71 20.33
CA GLU A 374 -15.72 40.12 20.49
C GLU A 374 -15.51 40.48 21.97
N LYS A 375 -14.80 39.62 22.68
CA LYS A 375 -14.10 40.00 23.91
C LYS A 375 -12.66 39.59 23.73
N GLU A 376 -11.84 40.59 23.48
CA GLU A 376 -10.40 40.60 23.71
C GLU A 376 -10.13 40.05 25.11
N SER A 377 -9.81 38.76 25.16
CA SER A 377 -9.14 38.16 26.29
C SER A 377 -7.78 37.76 25.78
N SER A 378 -6.75 38.26 26.47
CA SER A 378 -5.34 37.90 26.31
C SER A 378 -5.19 36.39 26.48
N SER A 379 -5.44 35.67 25.40
CA SER A 379 -5.24 34.24 25.30
C SER A 379 -3.85 34.07 24.71
N HIS A 380 -2.95 33.47 25.48
CA HIS A 380 -1.78 32.83 24.89
C HIS A 380 -2.27 32.04 23.66
N PRO A 381 -1.60 32.17 22.49
CA PRO A 381 -2.04 31.47 21.30
C PRO A 381 -2.09 29.99 21.69
N SER A 382 -3.31 29.44 21.71
CA SER A 382 -3.47 28.01 21.93
C SER A 382 -2.64 27.34 20.85
N GLU A 383 -1.56 26.66 21.23
CA GLU A 383 -0.58 26.15 20.27
C GLU A 383 -1.29 25.18 19.34
N CYS A 384 -1.60 25.66 18.14
CA CYS A 384 -2.32 24.92 17.14
C CYS A 384 -1.41 23.80 16.62
N SER A 385 -1.76 22.56 16.92
CA SER A 385 -1.00 21.37 16.54
C SER A 385 -1.87 20.34 15.81
N LEU A 386 -1.24 19.30 15.27
CA LEU A 386 -1.90 18.11 14.72
C LEU A 386 -1.77 16.96 15.69
N TRP A 387 -2.86 16.24 15.91
CA TRP A 387 -2.92 15.18 16.88
C TRP A 387 -2.54 13.83 16.26
N LEU A 388 -1.38 13.28 16.64
CA LEU A 388 -0.84 11.99 16.19
C LEU A 388 -0.75 10.95 17.33
N GLY A 389 -1.65 11.03 18.31
CA GLY A 389 -1.67 10.15 19.50
C GLY A 389 -2.87 9.20 19.54
N PRO A 390 -2.88 8.14 20.38
CA PRO A 390 -4.11 7.46 20.73
C PRO A 390 -4.89 8.30 21.75
N SER A 391 -6.24 8.26 21.73
CA SER A 391 -7.15 9.13 22.53
C SER A 391 -6.96 9.07 24.05
N ARG A 392 -6.06 8.21 24.54
CA ARG A 392 -5.83 7.93 25.97
C ARG A 392 -4.33 7.96 26.34
N ALA A 393 -3.45 8.46 25.47
CA ALA A 393 -2.04 8.57 25.80
C ALA A 393 -1.81 9.63 26.89
N VAL A 394 -0.96 9.30 27.87
CA VAL A 394 -0.53 10.19 28.96
C VAL A 394 0.44 11.26 28.46
N VAL A 395 1.13 11.00 27.34
CA VAL A 395 2.05 11.91 26.68
C VAL A 395 1.38 12.48 25.43
N SER A 396 1.43 13.81 25.27
CA SER A 396 0.95 14.45 24.05
C SER A 396 1.84 14.02 22.87
N ASN A 397 1.23 13.43 21.84
CA ASN A 397 1.87 13.13 20.55
C ASN A 397 1.35 14.15 19.52
N ASP A 398 1.53 15.42 19.83
CA ASP A 398 1.13 16.51 18.95
C ASP A 398 2.31 16.88 18.03
N LEU A 399 2.02 17.06 16.74
CA LEU A 399 2.95 17.60 15.75
C LEU A 399 2.70 19.10 15.64
N PHE A 400 3.71 19.89 15.94
CA PHE A 400 3.66 21.35 15.87
C PHE A 400 4.25 21.85 14.54
N PRO A 401 3.85 23.05 14.07
CA PRO A 401 4.48 23.66 12.89
C PRO A 401 6.01 23.75 13.00
N GLY A 402 6.53 23.99 14.21
CA GLY A 402 7.95 24.05 14.49
C GLY A 402 8.73 22.76 14.17
N ASP A 403 8.08 21.60 14.31
CA ASP A 403 8.68 20.29 14.01
C ASP A 403 8.96 20.10 12.51
N LEU A 404 8.30 20.88 11.65
CA LEU A 404 8.50 20.83 10.20
C LEU A 404 9.63 21.75 9.73
N ILE A 405 10.05 22.74 10.53
CA ILE A 405 11.10 23.71 10.18
C ILE A 405 12.39 23.02 9.70
N PRO A 406 12.94 22.00 10.40
CA PRO A 406 14.20 21.38 10.00
C PRO A 406 14.18 20.81 8.58
N PHE A 407 13.01 20.40 8.10
CA PHE A 407 12.82 19.77 6.79
C PHE A 407 12.61 20.78 5.66
N THR A 408 12.50 22.07 5.98
CA THR A 408 12.48 23.17 4.97
C THR A 408 13.87 23.53 4.46
N ARG A 409 14.95 22.94 5.02
CA ARG A 409 16.33 23.06 4.51
C ARG A 409 16.53 22.43 3.13
N ARG A 410 15.58 21.59 2.71
CA ARG A 410 15.50 21.03 1.35
C ARG A 410 14.21 21.53 0.69
N PRO A 411 14.17 21.65 -0.65
CA PRO A 411 12.92 21.94 -1.35
C PRO A 411 11.84 20.91 -0.98
N ALA A 412 10.76 21.39 -0.36
CA ALA A 412 9.67 20.54 0.11
C ALA A 412 8.32 21.20 -0.21
N PHE A 413 7.33 20.36 -0.53
CA PHE A 413 5.95 20.78 -0.74
C PHE A 413 5.07 20.09 0.29
N PHE A 414 4.44 20.87 1.17
CA PHE A 414 3.62 20.37 2.27
C PHE A 414 2.13 20.52 1.90
N ILE A 415 1.38 19.43 2.08
CA ILE A 415 -0.08 19.42 2.04
C ILE A 415 -0.55 18.98 3.42
N ILE A 416 -1.19 19.91 4.15
CA ILE A 416 -1.76 19.65 5.47
C ILE A 416 -3.27 19.56 5.33
N ASP A 417 -3.80 18.35 5.40
CA ASP A 417 -5.23 18.08 5.41
C ASP A 417 -5.71 18.00 6.86
N SER A 418 -6.18 19.14 7.36
CA SER A 418 -6.62 19.29 8.75
C SER A 418 -7.51 20.50 8.92
N ASN A 419 -8.42 20.45 9.89
CA ASN A 419 -9.15 21.61 10.41
C ASN A 419 -8.21 22.67 11.02
N ASN A 420 -6.97 22.31 11.38
CA ASN A 420 -5.97 23.22 11.92
C ASN A 420 -4.82 23.53 10.93
N SER A 421 -5.05 23.28 9.63
CA SER A 421 -4.06 23.51 8.56
C SER A 421 -3.56 24.95 8.49
N HIS A 422 -4.37 25.93 8.90
CA HIS A 422 -4.00 27.35 8.91
C HIS A 422 -2.75 27.65 9.75
N ALA A 423 -2.52 26.90 10.84
CA ALA A 423 -1.36 27.09 11.71
C ALA A 423 -0.03 26.68 11.04
N PHE A 424 -0.10 25.86 10.00
CA PHE A 424 1.06 25.38 9.23
C PHE A 424 1.37 26.26 8.02
N LYS A 425 0.56 27.30 7.77
CA LYS A 425 0.76 28.21 6.63
C LYS A 425 1.99 29.10 6.84
N ALA A 426 2.84 29.18 5.82
CA ALA A 426 3.98 30.11 5.80
C ALA A 426 3.49 31.57 6.04
N GLY A 427 4.11 32.25 7.01
CA GLY A 427 3.84 33.66 7.33
C GLY A 427 3.07 33.97 8.63
N PHE A 428 2.34 33.03 9.25
CA PHE A 428 1.63 33.27 10.52
C PHE A 428 2.37 32.77 11.77
N THR A 429 3.22 31.74 11.63
CA THR A 429 3.89 31.02 12.74
C THR A 429 5.42 30.97 12.59
N TRP A 430 5.99 31.66 11.60
CA TRP A 430 7.41 31.53 11.20
C TRP A 430 8.23 32.80 11.47
N ARG A 431 7.86 33.56 12.52
CA ARG A 431 8.64 34.70 13.03
C ARG A 431 9.27 34.38 14.37
#